data_AF-X1BEE3-F1
#
_entry.id   AF-X1BEE3-F1
#
_cell.length_a   1.000
_cell.length_b   1.000
_cell.length_c   1.000
_cell.angle_alpha   90.00
_cell.angle_beta   90.00
_cell.angle_gamma   90.00
#
_symmetry.space_group_name_H-M   'P 1'
#
loop_
_entity.id
_entity.type
_entity.pdbx_description
1 polymer ?
#
loop_
_entity_poly.entity_id
_entity_poly.type
_entity_poly.pdbx_seq_one_letter_code
_entity_poly.pdbx_strand_id
1 'polypeptide(L)' 'MTIRRDGAWVKQQRIQSIHKMIQGAGDCSLVSILAACEYRFGINRGTARRYIGTLEILNLVQVDENLDIVREVVKK' A
#
# COMPACT_ATOMS: atom_id res chain seq x y z
N MET A 1 18.06 -21.82 15.63
CA MET A 1 18.29 -20.97 14.43
C MET A 1 17.33 -19.78 14.55
N THR A 2 17.76 -18.69 15.17
CA THR A 2 16.90 -17.52 15.41
C THR A 2 16.76 -16.80 14.08
N ILE A 3 15.65 -17.02 13.38
CA ILE A 3 15.31 -16.29 12.16
C ILE A 3 15.18 -14.83 12.59
N ARG A 4 16.27 -14.06 12.46
CA ARG A 4 16.22 -12.61 12.51
C ARG A 4 15.34 -12.21 11.34
N ARG A 5 14.04 -12.04 11.59
CA ARG A 5 13.13 -11.45 10.60
C ARG A 5 13.61 -10.02 10.42
N ASP A 6 14.47 -9.82 9.43
CA ASP A 6 14.98 -8.53 9.04
C ASP A 6 13.79 -7.57 8.89
N GLY A 7 13.85 -6.41 9.55
CA GLY A 7 12.78 -5.42 9.48
C GLY A 7 12.46 -5.01 8.04
N ALA A 8 13.43 -5.13 7.14
CA ALA A 8 13.25 -4.95 5.70
C ALA A 8 12.31 -5.99 5.06
N TRP A 9 12.39 -7.25 5.49
CA TRP A 9 11.58 -8.34 4.95
C TRP A 9 10.11 -8.20 5.35
N VAL A 10 9.87 -7.80 6.61
CA VAL A 10 8.52 -7.50 7.11
C VAL A 10 7.90 -6.31 6.38
N LYS A 11 8.70 -5.28 6.05
CA LYS A 11 8.25 -4.14 5.25
C LYS A 11 7.85 -4.56 3.84
N GLN A 12 8.67 -5.36 3.16
CA GLN A 12 8.36 -5.85 1.81
C GLN A 12 7.08 -6.70 1.79
N GLN A 13 6.89 -7.60 2.77
CA GLN A 13 5.64 -8.37 2.87
C GLN A 13 4.42 -7.46 3.05
N ARG A 14 4.50 -6.44 3.90
CA ARG A 14 3.39 -5.49 4.12
C ARG A 14 3.06 -4.70 2.85
N ILE A 15 4.08 -4.21 2.13
CA ILE A 15 3.89 -3.50 0.86
C ILE A 15 3.20 -4.40 -0.17
N GLN A 16 3.62 -5.66 -0.30
CA GLN A 16 2.96 -6.63 -1.18
C GLN A 16 1.52 -6.94 -0.75
N SER A 17 1.25 -7.06 0.55
CA SER A 17 -0.12 -7.25 1.05
C SER A 17 -1.02 -6.04 0.78
N ILE A 18 -0.50 -4.82 0.91
CA ILE A 18 -1.24 -3.60 0.56
C ILE A 18 -1.52 -3.55 -0.95
N HIS A 19 -0.53 -3.88 -1.78
CA HIS A 19 -0.72 -3.96 -3.23
C HIS A 19 -1.85 -4.94 -3.59
N LYS A 20 -1.84 -6.15 -3.01
CA LYS A 20 -2.92 -7.14 -3.21
C LYS A 20 -4.30 -6.68 -2.76
N MET A 21 -4.38 -5.75 -1.81
CA MET A 21 -5.67 -5.18 -1.39
C MET A 21 -6.23 -4.17 -2.39
N ILE A 22 -5.34 -3.46 -3.09
CA ILE A 22 -5.70 -2.46 -4.11
C ILE A 22 -5.93 -3.16 -5.46
N GLN A 23 -5.20 -4.25 -5.71
CA GLN A 23 -5.30 -5.06 -6.91
C GLN A 23 -6.73 -5.58 -7.13
N GLY A 24 -7.33 -5.22 -8.26
CA GLY A 24 -8.70 -5.60 -8.62
C GLY A 24 -9.80 -4.85 -7.88
N ALA A 25 -9.48 -3.92 -6.97
CA ALA A 25 -10.48 -3.13 -6.25
C ALA A 25 -11.01 -1.92 -7.07
N GLY A 26 -10.33 -1.56 -8.18
CA GLY A 26 -10.68 -0.41 -9.01
C GLY A 26 -10.24 0.92 -8.38
N ASP A 27 -11.02 1.98 -8.62
CA ASP A 27 -10.78 3.30 -8.05
C ASP A 27 -11.18 3.31 -6.56
N CYS A 28 -10.18 3.37 -5.69
CA CYS A 28 -10.39 3.35 -4.24
C CYS A 28 -10.02 4.69 -3.61
N SER A 29 -10.79 5.13 -2.61
CA SER A 29 -10.40 6.34 -1.87
C SER A 29 -9.13 6.09 -1.06
N LEU A 30 -8.19 7.03 -1.12
CA LEU A 30 -6.96 7.05 -0.33
C LEU A 30 -7.27 6.96 1.17
N VAL A 31 -8.30 7.65 1.65
CA VAL A 31 -8.71 7.62 3.06
C VAL A 31 -9.14 6.22 3.48
N SER A 32 -9.94 5.53 2.64
CA SER A 32 -10.39 4.16 2.89
C SER A 32 -9.21 3.18 2.91
N ILE A 33 -8.25 3.33 1.99
CA ILE A 33 -7.04 2.49 1.96
C ILE A 33 -6.20 2.74 3.21
N LEU A 34 -5.99 4.00 3.60
CA LEU A 34 -5.25 4.35 4.81
C LEU A 34 -5.91 3.72 6.03
N ALA A 35 -7.23 3.90 6.21
CA ALA A 35 -7.97 3.30 7.32
C ALA A 35 -7.88 1.76 7.33
N ALA A 36 -8.01 1.12 6.16
CA ALA A 36 -7.85 -0.32 6.04
C ALA A 36 -6.43 -0.78 6.39
N CYS A 37 -5.41 0.02 6.06
CA CYS A 37 -4.03 -0.25 6.43
C CYS A 37 -3.79 -0.13 7.94
N GLU A 38 -4.37 0.90 8.59
CA GLU A 38 -4.30 1.05 10.05
C GLU A 38 -4.95 -0.15 10.75
N TYR A 39 -6.15 -0.52 10.33
CA TYR A 39 -6.91 -1.62 10.91
C TYR A 39 -6.25 -2.99 10.72
N ARG A 40 -5.80 -3.31 9.49
CA ARG A 40 -5.24 -4.65 9.18
C ARG A 40 -3.80 -4.83 9.62
N PHE A 41 -2.97 -3.79 9.52
CA PHE A 41 -1.52 -3.92 9.73
C PHE A 41 -1.03 -3.21 11.00
N GLY A 42 -1.91 -2.49 11.72
CA GLY A 42 -1.56 -1.75 12.93
C GLY A 42 -0.50 -0.67 12.68
N ILE A 43 -0.49 -0.07 11.48
CA ILE A 43 0.45 1.00 11.11
C ILE A 43 -0.24 2.36 11.14
N ASN A 44 0.50 3.43 11.41
CA ASN A 44 -0.06 4.77 11.30
C ASN A 44 -0.27 5.20 9.83
N ARG A 45 -1.16 6.16 9.61
CA ARG A 45 -1.39 6.76 8.27
C ARG A 45 -0.11 7.22 7.58
N GLY A 46 0.85 7.78 8.31
CA GLY A 46 2.12 8.23 7.74
C GLY A 46 2.95 7.09 7.13
N THR A 47 3.00 5.94 7.81
CA THR A 47 3.68 4.74 7.29
C THR A 47 2.90 4.13 6.13
N ALA A 48 1.57 4.08 6.22
CA ALA A 48 0.72 3.60 5.13
C ALA A 48 0.90 4.47 3.86
N ARG A 49 0.92 5.80 3.99
CA ARG A 49 1.18 6.72 2.87
C ARG A 49 2.56 6.50 2.25
N ARG A 50 3.60 6.26 3.05
CA ARG A 50 4.94 5.90 2.54
C ARG A 50 4.93 4.60 1.74
N TYR A 51 4.19 3.59 2.18
CA TYR A 51 4.06 2.32 1.45
C TYR A 51 3.29 2.49 0.14
N ILE A 52 2.19 3.27 0.14
CA ILE A 52 1.46 3.60 -1.10
C ILE A 52 2.37 4.37 -2.07
N GLY A 53 3.13 5.37 -1.58
CA GLY A 53 4.10 6.09 -2.41
C GLY A 53 5.21 5.18 -2.95
N THR A 54 5.59 4.12 -2.23
CA THR A 54 6.52 3.11 -2.76
C THR A 54 5.89 2.32 -3.92
N LEU A 55 4.60 1.98 -3.83
CA LEU A 55 3.87 1.32 -4.92
C LEU A 55 3.69 2.24 -6.13
N GLU A 56 3.53 3.54 -5.90
CA GLU A 56 3.47 4.55 -6.94
C GLU A 56 4.79 4.71 -7.68
N ILE A 57 5.92 4.77 -6.96
CA ILE A 57 7.27 4.78 -7.55
C ILE A 57 7.52 3.52 -8.39
N LEU A 58 7.01 2.37 -7.94
CA LEU A 58 7.10 1.10 -8.67
C LEU A 58 6.11 1.01 -9.84
N ASN A 59 5.31 2.05 -10.07
CA ASN A 59 4.32 2.16 -11.13
C ASN A 59 3.29 1.02 -11.10
N LEU A 60 2.92 0.60 -9.88
CA LEU A 60 1.89 -0.40 -9.59
C LEU A 60 0.55 0.24 -9.28
N VAL A 61 0.57 1.42 -8.68
CA VAL A 61 -0.61 2.23 -8.38
C VAL A 61 -0.37 3.68 -8.80
N GLN A 62 -1.45 4.41 -9.04
CA GLN A 62 -1.42 5.85 -9.27
C GLN A 62 -2.26 6.54 -8.21
N VAL A 63 -1.72 7.56 -7.55
CA VAL A 63 -2.44 8.35 -6.56
C VAL A 63 -2.82 9.68 -7.18
N ASP A 64 -4.11 9.98 -7.22
CA ASP A 64 -4.64 11.28 -7.56
C ASP A 64 -4.87 12.07 -6.27
N GLU A 65 -3.95 12.98 -5.94
CA GLU A 65 -4.04 13.80 -4.73
C GLU A 65 -5.17 14.85 -4.80
N ASN A 66 -5.68 15.19 -5.98
CA ASN A 66 -6.78 16.16 -6.10
C ASN A 66 -8.14 15.51 -5.81
N LEU A 67 -8.28 14.24 -6.18
CA LEU A 67 -9.51 13.47 -5.98
C LEU A 67 -9.44 12.54 -4.76
N ASP A 68 -8.28 12.43 -4.11
CA ASP A 68 -8.00 11.47 -3.04
C ASP A 68 -8.31 10.02 -3.48
N ILE A 69 -7.95 9.67 -4.72
CA ILE A 69 -8.20 8.34 -5.31
C ILE A 69 -6.87 7.63 -5.56
N VAL A 70 -6.85 6.32 -5.28
CA VAL A 70 -5.78 5.40 -5.64
C VAL A 70 -6.33 4.43 -6.68
N ARG A 71 -5.60 4.29 -7.78
CA ARG A 71 -5.93 3.42 -8.92
C ARG A 71 -4.83 2.39 -9.11
N GLU A 72 -5.19 1.17 -9.52
CA GLU A 72 -4.21 0.19 -9.98
C GLU A 72 -3.74 0.53 -11.40
N VAL A 73 -2.43 0.46 -11.64
CA VAL A 73 -1.85 0.57 -12.99
C VAL A 73 -1.84 -0.81 -13.62
N VAL A 74 -2.92 -1.17 -14.32
CA VAL A 74 -2.99 -2.43 -15.08
C VAL A 74 -2.11 -2.30 -16.32
N LYS A 75 -0.89 -2.83 -16.26
CA LYS A 75 -0.07 -3.03 -17.47
C LYS A 75 -0.74 -4.13 -18.30
N LYS A 76 -1.41 -3.71 -19.38
CA LYS A 76 -1.87 -4.59 -20.47
C LYS A 76 -0.69 -5.28 -21.16
#